data_AF-A0A8J2FCY3-F1
#
_entry.id   AF-A0A8J2FCY3-F1
#
_cell.length_a   1.000
_cell.length_b   1.000
_cell.length_c   1.000
_cell.angle_alpha   90.00
_cell.angle_beta   90.00
_cell.angle_gamma   90.00
#
_symmetry.space_group_name_H-M   'P 1'
#
loop_
_entity.id
_entity.type
_entity.pdbx_description
1 polymer ?
#
loop_
_entity_poly.entity_id
_entity_poly.type
_entity_poly.pdbx_seq_one_letter_code
_entity_poly.pdbx_strand_id
1 'polypeptide(L)'
;MRLFLPILSFLIPVANGILLSNKQEPPACANIECAPLKCPTGFDEKQEPGTCCPVCFNPDIKLEAKLTGATGEFGGSESTFCKGTWCFPTLCPSEEKITAPTTTNGQCCPVCNV
;
A
#
# COMPACT_ATOMS: atom_id res chain seq x y z
N MET A 1 -7.97 25.04 -75.78
CA MET A 1 -9.11 24.27 -75.24
C MET A 1 -8.56 23.06 -74.50
N ARG A 2 -9.03 22.80 -73.26
CA ARG A 2 -8.44 21.96 -72.17
C ARG A 2 -7.30 22.68 -71.42
N LEU A 3 -7.50 23.60 -70.45
CA LEU A 3 -8.33 23.68 -69.23
C LEU A 3 -8.01 22.64 -68.12
N PHE A 4 -7.46 23.13 -66.99
CA PHE A 4 -7.46 22.60 -65.59
C PHE A 4 -6.54 21.38 -65.33
N LEU A 5 -5.71 21.24 -64.27
CA LEU A 5 -5.65 21.84 -62.92
C LEU A 5 -4.33 21.45 -62.20
N PRO A 6 -3.67 22.32 -61.41
CA PRO A 6 -2.67 21.91 -60.42
C PRO A 6 -3.36 21.73 -59.06
N ILE A 7 -3.41 20.51 -58.51
CA ILE A 7 -3.81 20.31 -57.11
C ILE A 7 -2.65 19.71 -56.34
N LEU A 8 -1.93 20.63 -55.71
CA LEU A 8 -1.19 20.46 -54.48
C LEU A 8 -2.12 19.83 -53.42
N SER A 9 -1.88 18.58 -53.03
CA SER A 9 -2.50 17.98 -51.85
C SER A 9 -1.55 16.93 -51.27
N PHE A 10 -0.55 17.41 -50.54
CA PHE A 10 0.17 16.59 -49.57
C PHE A 10 -0.85 16.20 -48.47
N LEU A 11 -1.37 14.98 -48.54
CA LEU A 11 -2.05 14.34 -47.42
C LEU A 11 -0.97 13.99 -46.38
N ILE A 12 -0.81 14.86 -45.38
CA ILE A 12 -0.09 14.51 -44.15
C ILE A 12 -1.05 13.61 -43.35
N PRO A 13 -0.75 12.33 -43.11
CA PRO A 13 -1.50 11.58 -42.13
C PRO A 13 -1.15 12.16 -40.76
N VAL A 14 -2.09 12.89 -40.15
CA VAL A 14 -2.02 13.28 -38.75
C VAL A 14 -2.16 12.00 -37.93
N ALA A 15 -1.03 11.35 -37.66
CA ALA A 15 -0.95 10.26 -36.70
C ALA A 15 -1.01 10.87 -35.29
N ASN A 16 -2.21 11.22 -34.84
CA ASN A 16 -2.48 11.44 -33.42
C ASN A 16 -2.51 10.08 -32.71
N GLY A 17 -1.32 9.53 -32.47
CA GLY A 17 -1.14 8.40 -31.54
C GLY A 17 -1.13 8.93 -30.11
N ILE A 18 -2.30 9.04 -29.49
CA ILE A 18 -2.39 9.20 -28.04
C ILE A 18 -2.04 7.83 -27.44
N LEU A 19 -0.83 7.71 -26.89
CA LEU A 19 -0.46 6.58 -26.05
C LEU A 19 -1.20 6.71 -24.70
N LEU A 20 -2.43 6.21 -24.64
CA LEU A 20 -3.05 5.89 -23.36
C LEU A 20 -2.34 4.64 -22.82
N SER A 21 -1.47 4.85 -21.83
CA SER A 21 -0.96 3.76 -21.00
C SER A 21 -2.15 3.14 -20.28
N ASN A 22 -2.73 2.10 -20.88
CA ASN A 22 -3.90 1.41 -20.34
C ASN A 22 -3.45 0.53 -19.17
N LYS A 23 -3.28 1.15 -18.00
CA LYS A 23 -3.22 0.42 -16.73
C LYS A 23 -4.65 0.03 -16.43
N GLN A 24 -5.07 -1.12 -16.95
CA GLN A 24 -6.43 -1.65 -16.75
C GLN A 24 -6.75 -1.65 -15.25
N GLU A 25 -7.68 -0.79 -14.86
CA GLU A 25 -8.09 -0.64 -13.47
C GLU A 25 -8.85 -1.90 -13.03
N PRO A 26 -8.66 -2.39 -11.79
CA PRO A 26 -9.42 -3.52 -11.28
C PRO A 26 -10.93 -3.24 -11.39
N PRO A 27 -11.78 -4.24 -11.68
CA PRO A 27 -13.23 -4.05 -11.76
C PRO A 27 -13.84 -3.41 -10.49
N ALA A 28 -13.20 -3.63 -9.34
CA ALA A 28 -13.58 -3.03 -8.06
C ALA A 28 -13.49 -1.49 -8.04
N CYS A 29 -12.75 -0.88 -8.97
CA CYS A 29 -12.49 0.55 -8.99
C CYS A 29 -13.35 1.32 -10.01
N ALA A 30 -14.20 0.61 -10.78
CA ALA A 30 -14.94 1.16 -11.93
C ALA A 30 -15.82 2.40 -11.65
N ASN A 31 -16.16 2.67 -10.38
CA ASN A 31 -16.97 3.83 -9.99
C ASN A 31 -16.25 4.73 -8.96
N ILE A 32 -14.92 4.65 -8.88
CA ILE A 32 -14.11 5.46 -7.96
C ILE A 32 -13.44 6.58 -8.75
N GLU A 33 -13.77 7.83 -8.39
CA GLU A 33 -13.08 9.00 -8.90
C GLU A 33 -12.03 9.45 -7.87
N CYS A 34 -10.77 9.49 -8.28
CA CYS A 34 -9.67 9.89 -7.41
C CYS A 34 -9.51 11.41 -7.41
N ALA A 35 -9.38 12.00 -6.23
CA ALA A 35 -9.07 13.42 -6.10
C ALA A 35 -7.65 13.72 -6.65
N PRO A 36 -7.41 14.94 -7.18
CA PRO A 36 -6.09 15.33 -7.65
C PRO A 36 -5.08 15.30 -6.50
N LEU A 37 -3.96 14.61 -6.71
CA LEU A 37 -2.91 14.44 -5.73
C LEU A 37 -1.77 15.45 -5.99
N LYS A 38 -1.23 16.06 -4.91
CA LYS A 38 -0.01 16.86 -4.96
C LYS A 38 1.00 16.28 -3.98
N CYS A 39 2.03 15.64 -4.50
CA CYS A 39 3.06 15.03 -3.67
C CYS A 39 4.12 16.04 -3.22
N PRO A 40 4.53 16.00 -1.94
CA PRO A 40 5.68 16.77 -1.45
C PRO A 40 6.97 16.35 -2.15
N THR A 41 8.01 17.18 -2.04
CA THR A 41 9.34 16.86 -2.57
C THR A 41 9.86 15.52 -2.04
N GLY A 42 10.39 14.68 -2.94
CA GLY A 42 10.88 13.34 -2.63
C GLY A 42 9.82 12.24 -2.69
N PHE A 43 8.57 12.58 -3.01
CA PHE A 43 7.50 11.61 -3.23
C PHE A 43 6.99 11.72 -4.66
N ASP A 44 6.82 10.57 -5.31
CA ASP A 44 6.24 10.44 -6.63
C ASP A 44 4.83 9.87 -6.53
N GLU A 45 3.94 10.31 -7.42
CA GLU A 45 2.61 9.73 -7.53
C GLU A 45 2.70 8.31 -8.12
N LYS A 46 2.25 7.32 -7.37
CA LYS A 46 2.33 5.91 -7.77
C LYS A 46 1.07 5.15 -7.37
N GLN A 47 0.56 4.34 -8.30
CA GLN A 47 -0.60 3.49 -8.06
C GLN A 47 -0.15 2.04 -7.83
N GLU A 48 -0.20 1.62 -6.57
CA GLU A 48 0.17 0.28 -6.13
C GLU A 48 -0.88 -0.79 -6.50
N PRO A 49 -0.47 -2.06 -6.66
CA PRO A 49 -1.42 -3.14 -6.91
C PRO A 49 -2.47 -3.25 -5.79
N GLY A 50 -3.75 -3.33 -6.17
CA GLY A 50 -4.86 -3.46 -5.22
C GLY A 50 -5.40 -2.14 -4.67
N THR A 51 -4.81 -0.99 -5.01
CA THR A 51 -5.41 0.33 -4.70
C THR A 51 -6.05 0.92 -5.95
N CYS A 52 -7.23 1.54 -5.77
CA CYS A 52 -7.92 2.22 -6.86
C CYS A 52 -7.32 3.60 -7.16
N CYS A 53 -6.82 4.30 -6.14
CA CYS A 53 -6.19 5.60 -6.32
C CYS A 53 -4.66 5.54 -6.15
N PRO A 54 -3.94 6.46 -6.81
CA PRO A 54 -2.51 6.64 -6.58
C PRO A 54 -2.24 7.25 -5.20
N VAL A 55 -1.04 7.02 -4.70
CA VAL A 55 -0.51 7.55 -3.44
C VAL A 55 0.83 8.22 -3.68
N CYS A 56 1.24 9.09 -2.76
CA CYS A 56 2.59 9.64 -2.76
C CYS A 56 3.56 8.58 -2.21
N PHE A 57 4.42 8.06 -3.06
CA PHE A 57 5.39 7.02 -2.74
C PHE A 57 6.79 7.59 -2.75
N ASN A 58 7.56 7.34 -1.69
CA ASN A 58 8.98 7.71 -1.62
C ASN A 58 9.82 6.41 -1.59
N PRO A 59 10.58 6.11 -2.66
CA PRO A 59 11.40 4.90 -2.73
C PRO A 59 12.58 4.92 -1.74
N ASP A 60 12.99 6.09 -1.25
CA ASP A 60 14.11 6.28 -0.35
C ASP A 60 13.72 6.06 1.12
N ILE A 61 12.43 6.11 1.45
CA ILE A 61 11.92 5.69 2.76
C ILE A 61 11.97 4.16 2.82
N LYS A 62 13.04 3.65 3.42
CA LYS A 62 13.15 2.24 3.78
C LYS A 62 12.52 2.05 5.14
N LEU A 63 11.35 1.42 5.19
CA LEU A 63 10.85 0.86 6.44
C LEU A 63 11.82 -0.26 6.82
N GLU A 64 12.57 -0.07 7.90
CA GLU A 64 13.44 -1.12 8.40
C GLU A 64 12.57 -2.35 8.70
N ALA A 65 12.98 -3.52 8.18
CA ALA A 65 12.18 -4.75 8.23
C ALA A 65 11.88 -5.23 9.66
N LYS A 66 12.51 -4.62 10.66
CA LYS A 66 12.29 -4.90 12.07
C LYS A 66 11.66 -3.68 12.73
N LEU A 67 10.34 -3.56 12.59
CA LEU A 67 9.55 -2.72 13.50
C LEU A 67 9.72 -3.31 14.90
N THR A 68 10.67 -2.77 15.67
CA THR A 68 10.82 -3.14 17.08
C THR A 68 9.73 -2.44 17.86
N GLY A 69 8.89 -3.20 18.56
CA GLY A 69 7.93 -2.61 19.50
C GLY A 69 8.63 -1.89 20.64
N ALA A 70 7.90 -1.05 21.37
CA ALA A 70 8.45 -0.34 22.53
C ALA A 70 9.04 -1.34 23.54
N THR A 71 10.26 -1.09 24.02
CA THR A 71 11.00 -1.94 24.96
C THR A 71 11.15 -1.26 26.32
N GLY A 72 11.55 -2.00 27.35
CA GLY A 72 11.71 -1.51 28.72
C GLY A 72 10.79 -2.23 29.71
N GLU A 73 10.73 -1.76 30.95
CA GLU A 73 9.95 -2.38 32.05
C GLU A 73 8.46 -2.58 31.69
N PHE A 74 7.88 -1.61 30.97
CA PHE A 74 6.50 -1.64 30.49
C PHE A 74 6.41 -1.81 28.95
N GLY A 75 7.54 -2.12 28.32
CA GLY A 75 7.62 -2.39 26.89
C GLY A 75 7.19 -3.82 26.57
N GLY A 76 6.88 -4.08 25.29
CA GLY A 76 6.58 -5.39 24.79
C GLY A 76 7.81 -6.19 24.38
N SER A 77 7.64 -7.51 24.34
CA SER A 77 8.62 -8.46 23.82
C SER A 77 8.10 -9.10 22.53
N GLU A 78 9.01 -9.55 21.66
CA GLU A 78 8.63 -10.27 20.46
C GLU A 78 7.99 -11.63 20.83
N SER A 79 6.85 -11.94 20.22
CA SER A 79 6.17 -13.22 20.39
C SER A 79 7.03 -14.37 19.86
N THR A 80 7.16 -15.42 20.65
CA THR A 80 7.79 -16.67 20.22
C THR A 80 6.89 -17.51 19.33
N PHE A 81 5.58 -17.20 19.26
CA PHE A 81 4.58 -18.00 18.55
C PHE A 81 4.12 -17.36 17.24
N CYS A 82 4.14 -16.02 17.16
CA CYS A 82 3.70 -15.29 15.98
C CYS A 82 4.77 -14.30 15.51
N LYS A 83 5.34 -14.55 14.32
CA LYS A 83 6.37 -13.71 13.73
C LYS A 83 5.88 -12.27 13.57
N GLY A 84 6.69 -11.29 14.00
CA GLY A 84 6.38 -9.87 13.88
C GLY A 84 5.30 -9.36 14.85
N THR A 85 4.90 -10.17 15.84
CA THR A 85 3.97 -9.75 16.89
C THR A 85 4.74 -9.33 18.14
N TRP A 86 4.40 -8.19 18.72
CA TRP A 86 4.95 -7.73 20.00
C TRP A 86 3.90 -7.84 21.10
N CYS A 87 4.27 -8.50 22.20
CA CYS A 87 3.41 -8.78 23.34
C CYS A 87 3.78 -7.86 24.50
N PHE A 88 2.84 -7.00 24.89
CA PHE A 88 3.00 -6.12 26.04
C PHE A 88 2.57 -6.81 27.34
N PRO A 89 3.10 -6.39 28.51
CA PRO A 89 2.64 -6.89 29.80
C PRO A 89 1.14 -6.70 29.98
N THR A 90 0.46 -7.75 30.43
CA THR A 90 -0.99 -7.73 30.64
C THR A 90 -1.33 -7.11 32.00
N LEU A 91 -2.34 -6.25 32.05
CA LEU A 91 -2.87 -5.66 33.30
C LEU A 91 -3.96 -6.56 33.94
N CYS A 92 -3.70 -7.86 34.05
CA CYS A 92 -4.68 -8.78 34.62
C CYS A 92 -4.84 -8.54 36.14
N PRO A 93 -6.01 -8.86 36.73
CA PRO A 93 -6.24 -8.67 38.17
C PRO A 93 -5.30 -9.46 39.07
N SER A 94 -4.78 -10.59 38.58
CA SER A 94 -3.76 -11.41 39.25
C SER A 94 -2.99 -12.24 38.22
N GLU A 95 -1.81 -12.73 38.60
CA GLU A 95 -0.97 -13.59 37.73
C GLU A 95 -1.66 -14.91 37.36
N GLU A 96 -2.49 -15.45 38.25
CA GLU A 96 -3.28 -16.66 38.02
C GLU A 96 -4.30 -16.51 36.88
N LYS A 97 -4.66 -15.27 36.54
CA LYS A 97 -5.56 -14.96 35.42
C LYS A 97 -4.81 -14.81 34.10
N ILE A 98 -3.48 -14.90 34.10
CA ILE A 98 -2.68 -14.82 32.87
C ILE A 98 -2.60 -16.21 32.24
N THR A 99 -3.07 -16.32 30.99
CA THR A 99 -2.78 -17.49 30.15
C THR A 99 -1.67 -17.17 29.18
N ALA A 100 -0.58 -17.93 29.27
CA ALA A 100 0.53 -17.83 28.35
C ALA A 100 0.19 -18.44 26.97
N PRO A 101 0.73 -17.89 25.88
CA PRO A 101 0.62 -18.51 24.57
C PRO A 101 1.38 -19.84 24.55
N THR A 102 0.83 -20.80 23.82
CA THR A 102 1.41 -22.14 23.63
C THR A 102 1.27 -22.56 22.18
N THR A 103 1.95 -23.63 21.79
CA THR A 103 1.86 -24.17 20.41
C THR A 103 0.46 -24.69 20.05
N THR A 104 -0.43 -24.90 21.02
CA THR A 104 -1.74 -25.54 20.82
C THR A 104 -2.93 -24.61 21.08
N ASN A 105 -2.75 -23.50 21.81
CA ASN A 105 -3.86 -22.59 22.12
C ASN A 105 -4.06 -21.47 21.08
N GLY A 106 -3.19 -21.39 20.06
CA GLY A 106 -3.30 -20.43 18.96
C GLY A 106 -3.10 -18.96 19.35
N GLN A 107 -2.68 -18.68 20.57
CA GLN A 107 -2.43 -17.33 21.05
C GLN A 107 -1.02 -16.87 20.67
N CYS A 108 -0.88 -15.61 20.28
CA CYS A 108 0.42 -14.98 20.04
C CYS A 108 1.02 -14.39 21.33
N CYS A 109 0.18 -13.88 22.21
CA CYS A 109 0.56 -13.14 23.41
C CYS A 109 -0.23 -13.63 24.63
N PRO A 110 0.25 -13.35 25.85
CA PRO A 110 -0.51 -13.65 27.05
C PRO A 110 -1.85 -12.90 27.06
N VAL A 111 -2.88 -13.54 27.59
CA VAL A 111 -4.22 -12.95 27.72
C VAL A 111 -4.72 -13.07 29.15
N CYS A 112 -5.58 -12.14 29.56
CA CYS A 112 -6.33 -12.29 30.80
C CYS A 112 -7.53 -13.19 30.56
N ASN A 113 -7.65 -14.25 31.35
CA ASN A 113 -8.91 -14.97 31.49
C ASN A 113 -9.76 -14.24 32.54
N VAL A 114 -11.00 -13.94 32.18
CA VAL A 114 -12.00 -13.42 33.12
C VAL A 114 -12.54 -14.56 33.99
#